data_AF-L0PFC4-F1
#
_entry.id   AF-L0PFC4-F1
#
_cell.length_a   1.000
_cell.length_b   1.000
_cell.length_c   1.000
_cell.angle_alpha   90.00
_cell.angle_beta   90.00
_cell.angle_gamma   90.00
#
_symmetry.space_group_name_H-M   'P 1'
#
loop_
_entity.id
_entity.type
_entity.pdbx_description
1 polymer ?
#
loop_
_entity_poly.entity_id
_entity_poly.type
_entity_poly.pdbx_seq_one_letter_code
_entity_poly.pdbx_strand_id
1 'polypeptide(L)'
;MVKEKTVFVTVGSTRFDALISSIQQKEVQKALIAHGFSKILVQYGNSQNIFNNWESVEGLKVNGFDYSKDIEKAFKESDLIISHAGSGSIIEALELKKQLIVVVNETLMDNHQIELTEEMSRQKYLISSTPKYST
;
A
#
# COMPACT_ATOMS: atom_id res chain seq x y z
N MET A 1 -15.19 21.25 -7.09
CA MET A 1 -14.05 20.42 -7.57
C MET A 1 -14.13 19.10 -6.83
N VAL A 2 -14.23 17.97 -7.54
CA VAL A 2 -14.22 16.64 -6.90
C VAL A 2 -12.80 16.41 -6.38
N LYS A 3 -12.66 16.13 -5.08
CA LYS A 3 -11.36 15.81 -4.47
C LYS A 3 -10.85 14.50 -5.10
N GLU A 4 -9.68 14.53 -5.73
CA GLU A 4 -9.02 13.31 -6.23
C GLU A 4 -8.72 12.40 -5.03
N LYS A 5 -9.24 11.17 -5.02
CA LYS A 5 -8.91 10.20 -3.97
C LYS A 5 -7.57 9.54 -4.27
N THR A 6 -6.67 9.56 -3.29
CA THR A 6 -5.31 9.05 -3.43
C THR A 6 -5.10 7.79 -2.60
N VAL A 7 -4.56 6.74 -3.24
CA VAL A 7 -4.04 5.55 -2.57
C VAL A 7 -2.54 5.71 -2.38
N PHE A 8 -2.06 5.53 -1.16
CA PHE A 8 -0.64 5.45 -0.86
C PHE A 8 -0.23 3.99 -0.64
N VAL A 9 0.79 3.53 -1.36
CA VAL A 9 1.33 2.18 -1.24
C VAL A 9 2.75 2.28 -0.71
N THR A 10 3.07 1.60 0.38
CA THR A 10 4.42 1.60 0.96
C THR A 10 4.95 0.20 1.24
N VAL A 11 6.17 -0.06 0.79
CA VAL A 11 6.95 -1.26 1.13
C VAL A 11 7.65 -1.14 2.50
N GLY A 12 7.53 -0.01 3.18
CA GLY A 12 8.24 0.27 4.43
C GLY A 12 9.73 0.51 4.21
N SER A 13 10.58 -0.02 5.11
CA SER A 13 12.05 0.07 5.04
C SER A 13 12.70 -1.08 4.29
N THR A 14 11.93 -2.07 3.85
CA THR A 14 12.42 -3.28 3.18
C THR A 14 11.98 -3.33 1.72
N ARG A 15 12.56 -4.23 0.94
CA ARG A 15 12.14 -4.50 -0.44
C ARG A 15 10.93 -5.44 -0.41
N PHE A 16 9.86 -5.09 -1.11
CA PHE A 16 8.67 -5.94 -1.21
C PHE A 16 8.08 -5.91 -2.63
N ASP A 17 8.77 -6.59 -3.53
CA ASP A 17 8.44 -6.70 -4.95
C ASP A 17 7.03 -7.24 -5.21
N ALA A 18 6.60 -8.24 -4.42
CA ALA A 18 5.31 -8.88 -4.60
C ALA A 18 4.14 -7.93 -4.33
N LEU A 19 4.28 -6.99 -3.39
CA LEU A 19 3.27 -5.96 -3.14
C LEU A 19 3.12 -5.05 -4.37
N ILE A 20 4.23 -4.52 -4.88
CA ILE A 20 4.21 -3.62 -6.05
C ILE A 20 3.63 -4.35 -7.26
N SER A 21 4.08 -5.58 -7.51
CA SER A 21 3.58 -6.42 -8.61
C SER A 21 2.09 -6.75 -8.47
N SER A 22 1.58 -6.88 -7.24
CA SER A 22 0.16 -7.11 -6.97
C SER A 22 -0.68 -5.86 -7.27
N ILE A 23 -0.22 -4.67 -6.90
CA ILE A 23 -0.94 -3.42 -7.21
C ILE A 23 -0.88 -3.07 -8.70
N GLN A 24 0.16 -3.51 -9.41
CA GLN A 24 0.28 -3.37 -10.87
C GLN A 24 -0.77 -4.16 -11.64
N GLN A 25 -1.38 -5.20 -11.05
CA GLN A 25 -2.40 -6.00 -11.74
C GLN A 25 -3.56 -5.13 -12.22
N LYS A 26 -4.00 -5.33 -13.47
CA LYS A 26 -5.06 -4.51 -14.10
C LYS A 26 -6.37 -4.61 -13.33
N GLU A 27 -6.64 -5.76 -12.72
CA GLU A 27 -7.80 -6.04 -11.86
C GLU A 27 -7.79 -5.13 -10.62
N VAL A 28 -6.63 -4.98 -9.97
CA VAL A 28 -6.48 -4.11 -8.79
C VAL A 28 -6.62 -2.65 -9.18
N GLN A 29 -5.96 -2.23 -10.27
CA GLN A 29 -6.09 -0.87 -10.79
C GLN A 29 -7.55 -0.52 -11.14
N LYS A 30 -8.27 -1.42 -11.83
CA LYS A 30 -9.70 -1.25 -12.15
C LYS A 30 -10.56 -1.21 -10.90
N ALA A 31 -10.28 -2.05 -9.90
CA ALA A 31 -11.00 -2.04 -8.63
C ALA A 31 -10.82 -0.69 -7.91
N LEU A 32 -9.61 -0.13 -7.90
CA LEU A 32 -9.35 1.19 -7.32
C LEU A 32 -10.13 2.30 -8.05
N ILE A 33 -10.12 2.30 -9.38
CA ILE A 33 -10.91 3.25 -10.18
C ILE A 33 -12.41 3.11 -9.86
N ALA A 34 -12.93 1.88 -9.76
CA ALA A 34 -14.33 1.61 -9.44
C ALA A 34 -14.74 2.14 -8.05
N HIS A 35 -13.80 2.21 -7.10
CA HIS A 35 -14.01 2.80 -5.77
C HIS A 35 -13.76 4.33 -5.73
N GLY A 36 -13.51 4.94 -6.90
CA GLY A 36 -13.34 6.37 -7.08
C GLY A 36 -11.92 6.88 -6.82
N PHE A 37 -10.92 6.00 -6.78
CA PHE A 37 -9.51 6.40 -6.69
C PHE A 37 -8.97 6.77 -8.07
N SER A 38 -8.33 7.93 -8.16
CA SER A 38 -7.78 8.47 -9.41
C SER A 38 -6.26 8.62 -9.38
N LYS A 39 -5.64 8.40 -8.21
CA LYS A 39 -4.20 8.54 -8.01
C LYS A 39 -3.64 7.41 -7.13
N ILE A 40 -2.53 6.84 -7.54
CA ILE A 40 -1.69 5.94 -6.74
C ILE A 40 -0.34 6.61 -6.53
N LEU A 41 0.09 6.66 -5.28
CA LEU A 41 1.42 7.08 -4.88
C LEU A 41 2.15 5.87 -4.29
N VAL A 42 3.27 5.47 -4.89
CA VAL A 42 4.00 4.26 -4.51
C VAL A 42 5.37 4.63 -3.94
N GLN A 43 5.58 4.35 -2.67
CA GLN A 43 6.92 4.29 -2.10
C GLN A 43 7.52 2.93 -2.46
N TYR A 44 8.32 2.87 -3.52
CA TYR A 44 8.86 1.62 -4.06
C TYR A 44 10.20 1.22 -3.40
N GLY A 45 10.87 2.15 -2.73
CA GLY A 45 12.15 1.88 -2.07
C GLY A 45 13.21 1.34 -3.04
N ASN A 46 13.77 0.16 -2.76
CA ASN A 46 14.74 -0.52 -3.64
C ASN A 46 14.11 -1.29 -4.82
N SER A 47 12.79 -1.19 -5.00
CA SER A 47 12.03 -1.94 -6.02
C SER A 47 11.76 -1.10 -7.29
N GLN A 48 12.59 -0.08 -7.54
CA GLN A 48 12.40 0.89 -8.63
C GLN A 48 12.25 0.25 -10.00
N ASN A 49 13.00 -0.83 -10.28
CA ASN A 49 12.92 -1.53 -11.57
C ASN A 49 11.54 -2.11 -11.85
N ILE A 50 10.83 -2.56 -10.81
CA ILE A 50 9.47 -3.10 -10.95
C ILE A 50 8.50 -1.95 -11.16
N PHE A 51 8.65 -0.87 -10.38
CA PHE A 51 7.83 0.34 -10.54
C PHE A 51 7.96 0.96 -11.94
N ASN A 52 9.15 0.96 -12.53
CA ASN A 52 9.37 1.53 -13.87
C ASN A 52 8.64 0.77 -14.98
N ASN A 53 8.34 -0.51 -14.78
CA ASN A 53 7.59 -1.34 -15.74
C ASN A 53 6.07 -1.26 -15.53
N TRP A 54 5.57 -0.21 -14.87
CA TRP A 54 4.15 -0.07 -14.56
C TRP A 54 3.32 0.29 -15.80
N GLU A 55 2.41 -0.60 -16.19
CA GLU A 55 1.36 -0.30 -17.16
C GLU A 55 0.12 0.27 -16.45
N SER A 56 -0.06 1.60 -16.48
CA SER A 56 -1.21 2.23 -15.80
C SER A 56 -2.47 2.14 -16.66
N VAL A 57 -3.60 1.81 -16.04
CA VAL A 57 -4.92 1.85 -16.70
C VAL A 57 -5.35 3.30 -16.93
N GLU A 58 -6.04 3.57 -18.04
CA GLU A 58 -6.60 4.90 -18.33
C GLU A 58 -7.48 5.42 -17.17
N GLY A 59 -7.30 6.68 -16.81
CA GLY A 59 -8.00 7.30 -15.68
C GLY A 59 -7.29 7.19 -14.32
N LEU A 60 -6.13 6.53 -14.26
CA LEU A 60 -5.34 6.38 -13.04
C LEU A 60 -3.96 7.04 -13.18
N LYS A 61 -3.66 8.02 -12.32
CA LYS A 61 -2.33 8.64 -12.24
C LYS A 61 -1.45 7.84 -11.28
N VAL A 62 -0.29 7.39 -11.73
CA VAL A 62 0.65 6.64 -10.91
C VAL A 62 1.93 7.46 -10.73
N ASN A 63 2.29 7.71 -9.47
CA ASN A 63 3.52 8.39 -9.08
C ASN A 63 4.27 7.51 -8.09
N GLY A 64 5.59 7.63 -8.03
CA GLY A 64 6.37 6.90 -7.04
C GLY A 64 7.64 7.62 -6.61
N PHE A 65 8.15 7.23 -5.44
CA PHE A 65 9.38 7.72 -4.86
C PHE A 65 10.10 6.61 -4.08
N ASP A 66 11.36 6.85 -3.72
CA ASP A 66 12.24 5.92 -3.01
C ASP A 66 12.03 5.94 -1.48
N TYR A 67 13.08 6.12 -0.67
CA TYR A 67 13.02 6.15 0.80
C TYR A 67 13.01 7.58 1.41
N SER A 68 12.78 8.64 0.63
CA SER A 68 12.99 10.03 1.10
C SER A 68 11.74 10.86 1.46
N LYS A 69 11.81 11.48 2.65
CA LYS A 69 11.21 12.71 3.25
C LYS A 69 9.72 13.07 3.14
N ASP A 70 8.96 12.56 2.19
CA ASP A 70 7.54 12.91 2.05
C ASP A 70 6.59 11.81 2.51
N ILE A 71 7.09 10.80 3.24
CA ILE A 71 6.25 9.68 3.70
C ILE A 71 5.10 10.19 4.58
N GLU A 72 5.38 11.05 5.57
CA GLU A 72 4.34 11.65 6.42
C GLU A 72 3.32 12.45 5.60
N LYS A 73 3.79 13.16 4.57
CA LYS A 73 2.93 13.92 3.68
C LYS A 73 2.04 12.98 2.85
N ALA A 74 2.60 11.89 2.35
CA ALA A 74 1.87 10.85 1.63
C ALA A 74 0.81 10.19 2.53
N PHE A 75 1.14 9.90 3.79
CA PHE A 75 0.18 9.43 4.79
C PHE A 75 -0.94 10.46 5.03
N LYS A 76 -0.61 11.75 5.19
CA LYS A 76 -1.60 12.82 5.44
C LYS A 76 -2.50 13.10 4.22
N GLU A 77 -1.95 13.08 3.02
CA GLU A 77 -2.66 13.42 1.77
C GLU A 77 -3.43 12.25 1.17
N SER A 78 -3.14 11.01 1.56
CA SER A 78 -3.86 9.82 1.09
C SER A 78 -5.18 9.60 1.83
N ASP A 79 -6.11 8.96 1.12
CA ASP A 79 -7.42 8.54 1.65
C ASP A 79 -7.42 7.04 2.00
N LEU A 80 -6.52 6.26 1.37
CA LEU A 80 -6.28 4.84 1.63
C LEU A 80 -4.78 4.56 1.64
N ILE A 81 -4.32 3.77 2.62
CA ILE A 81 -2.94 3.31 2.70
C ILE A 81 -2.92 1.79 2.53
N ILE A 82 -1.99 1.31 1.71
CA ILE A 82 -1.68 -0.11 1.54
C ILE A 82 -0.22 -0.29 1.97
N SER A 83 0.02 -0.97 3.09
CA SER A 83 1.38 -1.16 3.60
C SER A 83 1.72 -2.64 3.73
N HIS A 84 3.01 -2.96 3.64
CA HIS A 84 3.49 -4.19 4.26
C HIS A 84 3.24 -4.08 5.78
N ALA A 85 3.02 -5.20 6.47
CA ALA A 85 2.71 -5.27 7.91
C ALA A 85 3.80 -4.73 8.87
N GLY A 86 4.66 -3.82 8.41
CA GLY A 86 5.61 -3.10 9.23
C GLY A 86 4.91 -2.29 10.32
N SER A 87 5.33 -2.52 11.56
CA SER A 87 4.77 -1.88 12.76
C SER A 87 4.74 -0.36 12.70
N GLY A 88 5.77 0.28 12.13
CA GLY A 88 5.83 1.74 11.98
C GLY A 88 4.72 2.29 11.07
N SER A 89 4.49 1.68 9.91
CA SER A 89 3.44 2.10 8.98
C SER A 89 2.04 1.86 9.53
N ILE A 90 1.85 0.80 10.32
CA ILE A 90 0.59 0.53 11.02
C ILE A 90 0.33 1.63 12.05
N ILE A 91 1.29 1.92 12.93
CA ILE A 91 1.13 2.94 13.97
C ILE A 91 0.84 4.31 13.36
N GLU A 92 1.59 4.73 12.35
CA GLU A 92 1.41 6.04 11.71
C GLU A 92 0.04 6.19 11.04
N ALA A 93 -0.45 5.14 10.36
CA ALA A 93 -1.79 5.14 9.78
C ALA A 93 -2.89 5.26 10.84
N LEU A 94 -2.72 4.58 11.98
CA LEU A 94 -3.66 4.61 13.11
C LEU A 94 -3.69 5.98 13.78
N GLU A 95 -2.53 6.57 14.04
CA GLU A 95 -2.41 7.91 14.61
C GLU A 95 -3.11 8.97 13.74
N LEU A 96 -2.98 8.83 12.42
CA LEU A 96 -3.62 9.71 11.44
C LEU A 96 -5.07 9.34 11.10
N LYS A 97 -5.62 8.29 11.74
CA LYS A 97 -6.98 7.76 11.53
C LYS A 97 -7.30 7.49 10.05
N LYS A 98 -6.33 6.94 9.34
CA LYS A 98 -6.44 6.63 7.91
C LYS A 98 -6.94 5.21 7.70
N GLN A 99 -7.58 4.97 6.56
CA GLN A 99 -7.93 3.61 6.17
C GLN A 99 -6.65 2.86 5.78
N LEU A 100 -6.42 1.71 6.41
CA LEU A 100 -5.23 0.90 6.21
C LEU A 100 -5.60 -0.51 5.73
N ILE A 101 -4.98 -0.92 4.62
CA ILE A 101 -4.92 -2.30 4.17
C ILE A 101 -3.51 -2.80 4.43
N VAL A 102 -3.39 -3.86 5.22
CA VAL A 102 -2.12 -4.51 5.49
C VAL A 102 -1.96 -5.69 4.56
N VAL A 103 -0.90 -5.65 3.75
CA VAL A 103 -0.51 -6.76 2.90
C VAL A 103 0.62 -7.50 3.57
N VAL A 104 0.33 -8.74 3.96
CA VAL A 104 1.27 -9.58 4.69
C VAL A 104 2.30 -10.17 3.72
N ASN A 105 3.59 -10.04 4.05
CA ASN A 105 4.64 -10.72 3.32
C ASN A 105 4.96 -12.08 3.98
N GLU A 106 4.32 -13.15 3.52
CA GLU A 106 4.51 -14.50 4.08
C GLU A 106 5.96 -14.99 4.05
N THR A 107 6.82 -14.45 3.17
CA THR A 107 8.23 -14.88 3.03
C THR A 107 9.18 -14.26 4.06
N LEU A 108 8.77 -13.13 4.66
CA LEU A 108 9.58 -12.35 5.60
C LEU A 108 8.85 -12.12 6.94
N MET A 109 7.71 -12.78 7.14
CA MET A 109 6.85 -12.51 8.30
C MET A 109 7.45 -13.13 9.57
N ASP A 110 7.82 -12.27 10.52
CA ASP A 110 8.04 -12.68 11.91
C ASP A 110 6.68 -12.86 12.61
N ASN A 111 6.56 -13.87 13.47
CA ASN A 111 5.34 -14.19 14.22
C ASN A 111 4.72 -12.99 14.95
N HIS A 112 5.55 -12.02 15.36
CA HIS A 112 5.09 -10.80 16.04
C HIS A 112 4.24 -9.87 15.16
N GLN A 113 4.41 -9.89 13.83
CA GLN A 113 3.61 -9.06 12.92
C GLN A 113 2.21 -9.65 12.68
N ILE A 114 2.06 -10.98 12.84
CA ILE A 114 0.77 -11.68 12.72
C ILE A 114 -0.15 -11.21 13.84
N GLU A 115 0.32 -11.29 15.08
CA GLU A 115 -0.47 -10.96 16.26
C GLU A 115 -0.96 -9.51 16.24
N LEU A 116 -0.10 -8.57 15.84
CA LEU A 116 -0.48 -7.16 15.68
C LEU A 116 -1.53 -6.98 14.57
N THR A 117 -1.37 -7.66 13.43
CA THR A 117 -2.32 -7.56 12.31
C THR A 117 -3.68 -8.17 12.67
N GLU A 118 -3.69 -9.31 13.34
CA GLU A 118 -4.90 -10.01 13.79
C GLU A 118 -5.66 -9.19 14.82
N GLU A 119 -4.97 -8.65 15.83
CA GLU A 119 -5.59 -7.84 16.88
C GLU A 119 -6.19 -6.55 16.31
N MET A 120 -5.49 -5.90 15.39
CA MET A 120 -5.98 -4.67 14.75
C MET A 120 -7.12 -4.93 13.76
N SER A 121 -7.10 -6.06 13.05
CA SER A 121 -8.22 -6.48 12.21
C SER A 121 -9.46 -6.79 13.05
N ARG A 122 -9.29 -7.46 14.20
CA ARG A 122 -10.36 -7.72 15.17
C ARG A 122 -11.00 -6.44 15.68
N GLN A 123 -10.19 -5.40 15.92
CA GLN A 123 -10.66 -4.08 16.35
C GLN A 123 -11.19 -3.20 15.20
N LYS A 124 -11.31 -3.74 13.97
CA LYS A 124 -11.79 -3.06 12.75
C LYS A 124 -10.98 -1.83 12.34
N TYR A 125 -9.72 -1.75 12.78
CA TYR A 125 -8.83 -0.66 12.39
C TYR A 125 -8.14 -0.91 11.04
N LEU A 126 -8.03 -2.16 10.60
CA LEU A 126 -7.42 -2.52 9.31
C LEU A 126 -8.06 -3.75 8.67
N ILE A 127 -7.85 -3.89 7.35
CA ILE A 127 -8.15 -5.11 6.58
C ILE A 127 -6.82 -5.77 6.22
N SER A 128 -6.65 -7.05 6.55
CA SER A 128 -5.47 -7.84 6.15
C SER A 128 -5.73 -8.59 4.84
N SER A 129 -4.71 -8.70 4.01
CA SER A 129 -4.72 -9.49 2.78
C SER A 129 -3.33 -10.08 2.50
N THR A 130 -3.25 -11.21 1.82
CA THR A 130 -1.97 -11.81 1.38
C THR A 130 -1.88 -11.75 -0.15
N PRO A 131 -0.70 -11.44 -0.72
CA PRO A 131 -0.51 -11.47 -2.15
C PRO A 131 -0.56 -12.93 -2.64
N LYS A 132 -1.44 -13.24 -3.61
CA LYS A 132 -1.47 -14.57 -4.24
C LYS A 132 -0.29 -14.69 -5.20
N TYR A 133 0.61 -15.64 -4.94
CA TYR A 133 1.61 -16.08 -5.90
C TYR A 133 0.91 -16.94 -6.96
N SER A 134 0.89 -16.51 -8.24
CA SER A 134 0.50 -17.43 -9.31
C SER A 134 1.65 -18.41 -9.55
N THR A 135 1.43 -19.70 -9.29
CA THR A 135 2.30 -20.79 -9.74
C THR A 135 2.15 -20.99 -11.24
#